data_AF-A0A1G5AI95-F1
#
_entry.id   AF-A0A1G5AI95-F1
#
_cell.length_a   1.000
_cell.length_b   1.000
_cell.length_c   1.000
_cell.angle_alpha   90.00
_cell.angle_beta   90.00
_cell.angle_gamma   90.00
#
_symmetry.space_group_name_H-M   'P 1'
#
loop_
_entity.id
_entity.type
_entity.pdbx_description
1 polymer ?
#
loop_
_entity_poly.entity_id
_entity_poly.type
_entity_poly.pdbx_seq_one_letter_code
_entity_poly.pdbx_strand_id
1 'polypeptide(L)'
;MGELFISLIVSFLTLGVPALLSLYNFIGIFHEWKKKILRHVFWALTILLGIFYTFGMMTLLDVIFEAEWTEQLYNVERHQPIWTGGYITVIVVSLVGIVGAIILLSNNVNKLPPLTTVLCITSIYLALIIQLLWAIQCLPIAFDFVGALYILVPINIFIIAFTIIREKIKEWCNDEFHEDKIYGKSPFIKKINSILIKCSNKWPIWGLFFVIPMLGIILIVLVLFGQEPDAIIKAWTETSDWTLSLKEAPQNLPMDNHYLCTVAAGGHRKLVKPIRMGERHGHRIIVNRQLLIANAFENILEEKTPRFHRSIRSFYDKYGFPIANLIRTHKVACDITYIIMKPLEWLFLIVIYLVDSKPENRIAVQYLPTSK
;
A
#
# COMPACT_ATOMS: atom_id res chain seq x y z
N MET A 1 12.63 11.65 -28.30
CA MET A 1 11.55 12.64 -28.07
C MET A 1 10.35 12.00 -27.38
N GLY A 2 9.74 10.93 -27.92
CA GLY A 2 8.58 10.27 -27.30
C GLY A 2 8.82 9.67 -25.90
N GLU A 3 9.90 8.91 -25.71
CA GLU A 3 10.20 8.29 -24.41
C GLU A 3 10.51 9.30 -23.30
N LEU A 4 11.28 10.35 -23.62
CA LEU A 4 11.57 11.44 -22.70
C LEU A 4 10.28 12.17 -22.28
N PHE A 5 9.37 12.40 -23.24
CA PHE A 5 8.09 13.04 -22.96
C PHE A 5 7.19 12.18 -22.07
N ILE A 6 7.12 10.87 -22.33
CA ILE A 6 6.37 9.93 -21.49
C ILE A 6 6.97 9.87 -20.08
N SER A 7 8.30 9.79 -19.95
CA SER A 7 8.98 9.80 -18.66
C SER A 7 8.72 11.07 -17.85
N LEU A 8 8.67 12.23 -18.51
CA LEU A 8 8.35 13.51 -17.86
C LEU A 8 6.90 13.55 -17.38
N ILE A 9 5.95 13.05 -18.18
CA ILE A 9 4.54 12.95 -17.78
C ILE A 9 4.39 12.03 -16.56
N VAL A 10 5.00 10.84 -16.61
CA VAL A 10 4.93 9.88 -15.50
C VAL A 10 5.53 10.49 -14.24
N SER A 11 6.70 11.12 -14.33
CA SER A 11 7.34 11.80 -13.19
C SER A 11 6.48 12.93 -12.62
N PHE A 12 5.87 13.74 -13.48
CA PHE A 12 4.97 14.81 -13.06
C PHE A 12 3.71 14.26 -12.37
N LEU A 13 3.13 13.17 -12.87
CA LEU A 13 1.98 12.53 -12.24
C LEU A 13 2.35 11.93 -10.88
N THR A 14 3.48 11.23 -10.78
CA THR A 14 3.89 10.53 -9.55
C THR A 14 4.44 11.45 -8.47
N LEU A 15 5.11 12.56 -8.83
CA LEU A 15 5.76 13.46 -7.88
C LEU A 15 5.15 14.86 -7.86
N GLY A 16 4.89 15.42 -9.04
CA GLY A 16 4.35 16.78 -9.19
C GLY A 16 2.94 16.92 -8.63
N VAL A 17 2.02 16.02 -9.00
CA VAL A 17 0.62 16.09 -8.54
C VAL A 17 0.50 15.96 -7.01
N PRO A 18 1.11 14.96 -6.34
CA PRO A 18 1.11 14.89 -4.88
C PRO A 18 1.70 16.13 -4.19
N ALA A 19 2.80 16.66 -4.73
CA ALA A 19 3.45 17.85 -4.18
C ALA A 19 2.54 19.09 -4.29
N LEU A 20 1.90 19.29 -5.45
CA LEU A 20 0.97 20.40 -5.69
C LEU A 20 -0.27 20.33 -4.79
N LEU A 21 -0.87 19.14 -4.64
CA LEU A 21 -2.00 18.94 -3.72
C LEU A 21 -1.58 19.16 -2.26
N SER A 22 -0.41 18.68 -1.87
CA SER A 22 0.13 18.88 -0.52
C SER A 22 0.37 20.36 -0.22
N LEU A 23 0.96 21.08 -1.17
CA LEU A 23 1.16 22.53 -1.07
C LEU A 23 -0.18 23.27 -1.00
N TYR A 24 -1.17 22.88 -1.80
CA TYR A 24 -2.51 23.46 -1.76
C TYR A 24 -3.17 23.30 -0.38
N ASN A 25 -3.07 22.11 0.22
CA ASN A 25 -3.60 21.84 1.56
C ASN A 25 -2.86 22.63 2.63
N PHE A 26 -1.52 22.68 2.55
CA PHE A 26 -0.69 23.48 3.47
C PHE A 26 -1.03 24.97 3.42
N ILE A 27 -1.18 25.55 2.22
CA ILE A 27 -1.62 26.94 2.04
C ILE A 27 -3.02 27.15 2.64
N GLY A 28 -3.91 26.16 2.52
CA GLY A 28 -5.25 26.16 3.13
C GLY A 28 -5.26 26.29 4.66
N ILE A 29 -4.13 26.01 5.33
CA ILE A 29 -3.99 26.29 6.77
C ILE A 29 -3.99 27.80 7.02
N PHE A 30 -3.43 28.61 6.14
CA PHE A 30 -3.28 30.05 6.36
C PHE A 30 -4.26 30.88 5.52
N HIS A 31 -4.83 30.29 4.47
CA HIS A 31 -5.68 30.97 3.50
C HIS A 31 -7.09 30.35 3.40
N GLU A 32 -8.12 31.20 3.45
CA GLU A 32 -9.52 30.78 3.29
C GLU A 32 -9.94 30.82 1.82
N TRP A 33 -10.02 29.64 1.21
CA TRP A 33 -10.44 29.49 -0.17
C TRP A 33 -11.91 29.90 -0.39
N LYS A 34 -12.15 30.94 -1.20
CA LYS A 34 -13.51 31.44 -1.51
C LYS A 34 -14.43 30.37 -2.11
N LYS A 35 -13.90 29.50 -2.97
CA LYS A 35 -14.66 28.40 -3.61
C LYS A 35 -14.58 27.12 -2.77
N LYS A 36 -15.39 27.02 -1.69
CA LYS A 36 -15.41 25.88 -0.76
C LYS A 36 -15.63 24.52 -1.46
N ILE A 37 -16.52 24.46 -2.44
CA ILE A 37 -16.81 23.21 -3.20
C ILE A 37 -15.54 22.70 -3.90
N LEU A 38 -14.83 23.57 -4.62
CA LEU A 38 -13.61 23.21 -5.35
C LEU A 38 -12.52 22.71 -4.38
N ARG A 39 -12.40 23.36 -3.22
CA ARG A 39 -11.49 22.91 -2.15
C ARG A 39 -11.83 21.50 -1.68
N HIS A 40 -13.10 21.20 -1.43
CA HIS A 40 -13.51 19.86 -0.99
C HIS A 40 -13.21 18.80 -2.06
N VAL A 41 -13.35 19.14 -3.35
CA VAL A 41 -12.92 18.27 -4.46
C VAL A 41 -11.42 18.02 -4.41
N PHE A 42 -10.59 19.04 -4.18
CA PHE A 42 -9.15 18.84 -4.03
C PHE A 42 -8.78 18.01 -2.80
N TRP A 43 -9.49 18.14 -1.69
CA TRP A 43 -9.31 17.28 -0.52
C TRP A 43 -9.65 15.82 -0.82
N ALA A 44 -10.78 15.57 -1.50
CA ALA A 44 -11.15 14.22 -1.94
C ALA A 44 -10.11 13.63 -2.91
N LEU A 45 -9.64 14.42 -3.89
CA LEU A 45 -8.57 14.02 -4.79
C LEU A 45 -7.26 13.71 -4.06
N THR A 46 -6.90 14.52 -3.05
CA THR A 46 -5.72 14.27 -2.22
C THR A 46 -5.80 12.91 -1.53
N ILE A 47 -6.96 12.60 -0.93
CA ILE A 47 -7.15 11.32 -0.22
C ILE A 47 -7.16 10.15 -1.21
N LEU A 48 -7.93 10.24 -2.30
CA LEU A 48 -8.08 9.14 -3.26
C LEU A 48 -6.79 8.84 -4.03
N LEU A 49 -6.14 9.88 -4.58
CA LEU A 49 -4.85 9.72 -5.25
C LEU A 49 -3.77 9.31 -4.24
N GLY A 50 -3.83 9.83 -3.03
CA GLY A 50 -2.96 9.44 -1.92
C GLY A 50 -2.98 7.94 -1.67
N ILE A 51 -4.17 7.36 -1.45
CA ILE A 51 -4.34 5.92 -1.23
C ILE A 51 -3.78 5.11 -2.41
N PHE A 52 -4.08 5.54 -3.64
CA PHE A 52 -3.58 4.88 -4.85
C PHE A 52 -2.03 4.91 -4.92
N TYR A 53 -1.41 6.05 -4.63
CA TYR A 53 0.04 6.18 -4.59
C TYR A 53 0.65 5.35 -3.47
N THR A 54 0.07 5.34 -2.27
CA THR A 54 0.54 4.52 -1.15
C THR A 54 0.58 3.05 -1.53
N PHE A 55 -0.50 2.52 -2.13
CA PHE A 55 -0.57 1.11 -2.55
C PHE A 55 0.42 0.80 -3.69
N GLY A 56 0.50 1.68 -4.69
CA GLY A 56 1.44 1.54 -5.80
C GLY A 56 2.90 1.54 -5.33
N MET A 57 3.27 2.45 -4.42
CA MET A 57 4.63 2.53 -3.87
C MET A 57 4.99 1.34 -3.00
N MET A 58 4.07 0.86 -2.16
CA MET A 58 4.31 -0.37 -1.38
C MET A 58 4.52 -1.58 -2.27
N THR A 59 3.79 -1.67 -3.38
CA THR A 59 4.00 -2.73 -4.39
C THR A 59 5.39 -2.62 -5.04
N LEU A 60 5.88 -1.40 -5.29
CA LEU A 60 7.23 -1.15 -5.80
C LEU A 60 8.34 -1.48 -4.79
N LEU A 61 8.02 -1.51 -3.50
CA LEU A 61 8.92 -1.88 -2.40
C LEU A 61 8.78 -3.35 -1.99
N ASP A 62 8.25 -4.19 -2.88
CA ASP A 62 8.07 -5.64 -2.73
C ASP A 62 7.24 -6.05 -1.49
N VAL A 63 6.29 -5.20 -1.08
CA VAL A 63 5.30 -5.54 -0.05
C VAL A 63 4.23 -6.44 -0.64
N ILE A 64 4.03 -7.61 -0.02
CA ILE A 64 2.98 -8.57 -0.40
C ILE A 64 1.83 -8.46 0.60
N PHE A 65 0.78 -7.72 0.21
CA PHE A 65 -0.39 -7.47 1.06
C PHE A 65 -1.17 -8.71 1.49
N GLU A 66 -1.02 -9.83 0.79
CA GLU A 66 -1.68 -11.10 1.11
C GLU A 66 -0.81 -12.03 1.96
N ALA A 67 0.50 -11.77 2.07
CA ALA A 67 1.41 -12.67 2.77
C ALA A 67 1.35 -12.44 4.28
N GLU A 68 0.83 -13.44 4.99
CA GLU A 68 0.87 -13.48 6.46
C GLU A 68 2.29 -13.75 6.96
N TRP A 69 2.60 -13.29 8.18
CA TRP A 69 3.94 -13.40 8.79
C TRP A 69 4.46 -14.86 8.90
N THR A 70 3.59 -15.85 8.78
CA THR A 70 3.95 -17.28 8.81
C THR A 70 4.47 -17.80 7.47
N GLU A 71 4.26 -17.07 6.38
CA GLU A 71 4.67 -17.47 5.05
C GLU A 71 6.17 -17.30 4.84
N GLN A 72 6.74 -18.20 4.04
CA GLN A 72 8.14 -18.08 3.63
C GLN A 72 8.24 -17.11 2.44
N LEU A 73 8.89 -15.98 2.65
CA LEU A 73 9.19 -15.00 1.59
C LEU A 73 10.58 -15.19 0.98
N TYR A 74 10.82 -14.50 -0.13
CA TYR A 74 12.05 -14.62 -0.91
C TYR A 74 12.70 -13.25 -1.15
N ASN A 75 14.03 -13.23 -1.26
CA ASN A 75 14.80 -12.03 -1.56
C ASN A 75 14.48 -10.86 -0.59
N VAL A 76 13.95 -9.75 -1.12
CA VAL A 76 13.65 -8.50 -0.38
C VAL A 76 12.15 -8.30 -0.13
N GLU A 77 11.33 -9.32 -0.40
CA GLU A 77 9.89 -9.26 -0.18
C GLU A 77 9.56 -9.02 1.30
N ARG A 78 8.47 -8.29 1.54
CA ARG A 78 7.96 -7.96 2.89
C ARG A 78 6.53 -8.43 3.07
N HIS A 79 6.19 -8.81 4.29
CA HIS A 79 4.83 -9.21 4.66
C HIS A 79 3.87 -8.03 4.71
N GLN A 80 2.58 -8.32 4.85
CA GLN A 80 1.53 -7.33 4.96
C GLN A 80 1.78 -6.32 6.12
N PRO A 81 1.57 -5.00 5.90
CA PRO A 81 1.77 -3.96 6.92
C PRO A 81 0.64 -3.91 7.96
N ILE A 82 -0.54 -4.41 7.60
CA ILE A 82 -1.67 -4.59 8.49
C ILE A 82 -2.06 -6.06 8.36
N TRP A 83 -2.39 -6.70 9.47
CA TRP A 83 -2.91 -8.06 9.46
C TRP A 83 -4.31 -8.10 8.79
N THR A 84 -4.48 -8.96 7.80
CA THR A 84 -5.71 -9.17 7.01
C THR A 84 -6.98 -9.27 7.87
N GLY A 85 -6.92 -9.99 9.00
CA GLY A 85 -8.07 -10.13 9.91
C GLY A 85 -8.52 -8.81 10.55
N GLY A 86 -7.64 -7.81 10.62
CA GLY A 86 -7.93 -6.48 11.15
C GLY A 86 -8.46 -5.46 10.11
N TYR A 87 -8.48 -5.80 8.82
CA TYR A 87 -8.81 -4.85 7.74
C TYR A 87 -10.19 -4.21 7.91
N ILE A 88 -11.21 -5.02 8.20
CA ILE A 88 -12.59 -4.54 8.38
C ILE A 88 -12.63 -3.52 9.52
N THR A 89 -11.99 -3.85 10.65
CA THR A 89 -11.95 -2.98 11.82
C THR A 89 -11.27 -1.64 11.51
N VAL A 90 -10.11 -1.65 10.86
CA VAL A 90 -9.38 -0.42 10.47
C VAL A 90 -10.19 0.42 9.47
N ILE A 91 -10.81 -0.23 8.48
CA ILE A 91 -11.64 0.43 7.47
C ILE A 91 -12.86 1.10 8.11
N VAL A 92 -13.59 0.39 8.97
CA VAL A 92 -14.78 0.92 9.63
C VAL A 92 -14.43 2.12 10.52
N VAL A 93 -13.38 2.02 11.33
CA VAL A 93 -12.92 3.15 12.17
C VAL A 93 -12.54 4.36 11.31
N SER A 94 -11.87 4.14 10.17
CA SER A 94 -11.51 5.21 9.23
C SER A 94 -12.74 5.84 8.56
N LEU A 95 -13.70 5.02 8.12
CA LEU A 95 -14.95 5.49 7.48
C LEU A 95 -15.80 6.33 8.43
N VAL A 96 -15.87 5.95 9.71
CA VAL A 96 -16.59 6.72 10.73
C VAL A 96 -16.02 8.15 10.83
N GLY A 97 -14.70 8.32 10.78
CA GLY A 97 -14.08 9.65 10.75
C GLY A 97 -14.34 10.44 9.47
N ILE A 98 -14.39 9.77 8.31
CA ILE A 98 -14.77 10.40 7.04
C ILE A 98 -16.22 10.90 7.10
N VAL A 99 -17.15 10.09 7.63
CA VAL A 99 -18.56 10.48 7.82
C VAL A 99 -18.67 11.70 8.71
N GLY A 100 -17.96 11.74 9.85
CA GLY A 100 -17.95 12.93 10.72
C GLY A 100 -17.39 14.18 10.03
N ALA A 101 -16.34 14.04 9.23
CA ALA A 101 -15.81 15.14 8.42
C ALA A 101 -16.84 15.66 7.40
N ILE A 102 -17.55 14.76 6.70
CA ILE A 102 -18.59 15.13 5.72
C ILE A 102 -19.74 15.86 6.41
N ILE A 103 -20.20 15.39 7.58
CA ILE A 103 -21.27 16.04 8.33
C ILE A 103 -20.87 17.46 8.72
N LEU A 104 -19.66 17.66 9.25
CA LEU A 104 -19.16 18.99 9.59
C LEU A 104 -18.98 19.87 8.35
N LEU A 105 -18.52 19.33 7.23
CA LEU A 105 -18.33 20.10 6.01
C LEU A 105 -19.64 20.55 5.36
N SER A 106 -20.68 19.73 5.48
CA SER A 106 -21.98 19.97 4.84
C SER A 106 -22.86 20.94 5.64
N ASN A 107 -22.55 21.17 6.91
CA ASN A 107 -23.39 21.94 7.81
C ASN A 107 -22.63 23.10 8.46
N ASN A 108 -23.33 24.19 8.73
CA ASN A 108 -22.83 25.22 9.64
C ASN A 108 -22.95 24.66 11.07
N VAL A 109 -21.88 24.77 11.85
CA VAL A 109 -21.82 24.23 13.21
C VAL A 109 -22.89 24.81 14.14
N ASN A 110 -23.32 26.05 13.92
CA ASN A 110 -24.35 26.72 14.72
C ASN A 110 -25.76 26.14 14.50
N LYS A 111 -25.93 25.38 13.41
CA LYS A 111 -27.19 24.67 13.09
C LYS A 111 -27.16 23.20 13.55
N LEU A 112 -26.01 22.70 13.98
CA LEU A 112 -25.87 21.34 14.48
C LEU A 112 -26.07 21.30 16.00
N PRO A 113 -26.70 20.23 16.54
CA PRO A 113 -26.68 20.01 17.97
C PRO A 113 -25.22 19.91 18.48
N PRO A 114 -24.86 20.54 19.61
CA PRO A 114 -23.48 20.54 20.12
C PRO A 114 -22.90 19.12 20.32
N LEU A 115 -23.74 18.17 20.75
CA LEU A 115 -23.33 16.77 20.89
C LEU A 115 -22.93 16.15 19.54
N THR A 116 -23.67 16.44 18.46
CA THR A 116 -23.35 15.96 17.11
C THR A 116 -21.99 16.52 16.66
N THR A 117 -21.72 17.79 16.92
CA THR A 117 -20.43 18.42 16.61
C THR A 117 -19.28 17.73 17.35
N VAL A 118 -19.42 17.50 18.66
CA VAL A 118 -18.40 16.81 19.47
C VAL A 118 -18.17 15.38 18.95
N LEU A 119 -19.23 14.61 18.68
CA LEU A 119 -19.10 13.25 18.12
C LEU A 119 -18.44 13.23 16.74
N CYS A 120 -18.72 14.22 15.88
CA CYS A 120 -18.06 14.32 14.58
C CYS A 120 -16.56 14.63 14.75
N ILE A 121 -16.18 15.54 15.66
CA ILE A 121 -14.76 15.82 15.96
C ILE A 121 -14.08 14.57 16.54
N THR A 122 -14.73 13.85 17.46
CA THR A 122 -14.23 12.58 18.01
C THR A 122 -14.00 11.53 16.92
N SER A 123 -14.92 11.40 15.98
CA SER A 123 -14.76 10.46 14.86
C SER A 123 -13.57 10.82 13.96
N ILE A 124 -13.32 12.11 13.72
CA ILE A 124 -12.15 12.57 12.98
C ILE A 124 -10.87 12.19 13.74
N TYR A 125 -10.84 12.35 15.06
CA TYR A 125 -9.69 11.93 15.87
C TYR A 125 -9.42 10.44 15.79
N LEU A 126 -10.45 9.59 15.76
CA LEU A 126 -10.26 8.17 15.54
C LEU A 126 -9.55 7.89 14.20
N ALA A 127 -9.99 8.53 13.11
CA ALA A 127 -9.30 8.40 11.82
C ALA A 127 -7.87 8.94 11.87
N LEU A 128 -7.61 10.06 12.56
CA LEU A 128 -6.25 10.59 12.74
C LEU A 128 -5.34 9.65 13.52
N ILE A 129 -5.86 8.96 14.54
CA ILE A 129 -5.11 7.95 15.28
C ILE A 129 -4.73 6.79 14.35
N ILE A 130 -5.65 6.32 13.50
CA ILE A 130 -5.33 5.29 12.49
C ILE A 130 -4.24 5.78 11.52
N GLN A 131 -4.32 7.03 11.04
CA GLN A 131 -3.29 7.59 10.16
C GLN A 131 -1.94 7.73 10.86
N LEU A 132 -1.92 8.05 12.15
CA LEU A 132 -0.70 8.09 12.95
C LEU A 132 -0.10 6.69 13.12
N LEU A 133 -0.92 5.70 13.47
CA LEU A 133 -0.48 4.30 13.59
C LEU A 133 0.07 3.78 12.26
N TRP A 134 -0.60 4.08 11.15
CA TRP A 134 -0.11 3.76 9.81
C TRP A 134 1.25 4.40 9.51
N ALA A 135 1.41 5.69 9.81
CA ALA A 135 2.67 6.40 9.61
C ALA A 135 3.81 5.79 10.44
N ILE A 136 3.53 5.41 11.69
CA ILE A 136 4.50 4.74 12.58
C ILE A 136 4.82 3.34 12.07
N GLN A 137 3.81 2.54 11.73
CA GLN A 137 3.95 1.16 11.26
C GLN A 137 4.91 1.07 10.07
N CYS A 138 4.80 2.03 9.14
CA CYS A 138 5.57 2.05 7.90
C CYS A 138 6.93 2.74 8.02
N LEU A 139 7.36 3.19 9.20
CA LEU A 139 8.66 3.85 9.37
C LEU A 139 9.88 3.10 8.78
N PRO A 140 9.96 1.76 8.74
CA PRO A 140 11.13 1.07 8.19
C PRO A 140 11.35 1.37 6.71
N ILE A 141 10.28 1.74 5.99
CA ILE A 141 10.36 2.17 4.59
C ILE A 141 10.30 3.70 4.44
N ALA A 142 10.22 4.49 5.52
CA ALA A 142 10.13 5.97 5.46
C ALA A 142 11.38 6.64 4.89
N PHE A 143 12.54 6.05 5.15
CA PHE A 143 13.83 6.72 4.97
C PHE A 143 14.38 6.59 3.54
N ASP A 144 13.75 5.79 2.69
CA ASP A 144 14.01 5.79 1.25
C ASP A 144 13.26 6.93 0.56
N PHE A 145 13.86 7.57 -0.46
CA PHE A 145 13.24 8.70 -1.19
C PHE A 145 11.84 8.35 -1.75
N VAL A 146 11.69 7.13 -2.25
CA VAL A 146 10.40 6.57 -2.72
C VAL A 146 9.44 6.35 -1.55
N GLY A 147 9.98 5.91 -0.42
CA GLY A 147 9.28 5.72 0.84
C GLY A 147 8.71 7.00 1.45
N ALA A 148 9.45 8.12 1.42
CA ALA A 148 8.99 9.38 2.00
C ALA A 148 7.63 9.86 1.45
N LEU A 149 7.25 9.44 0.24
CA LEU A 149 6.00 9.81 -0.40
C LEU A 149 4.76 9.16 0.25
N TYR A 150 4.87 8.01 0.91
CA TYR A 150 3.70 7.42 1.58
C TYR A 150 3.27 8.25 2.81
N ILE A 151 4.21 8.95 3.46
CA ILE A 151 3.94 9.80 4.64
C ILE A 151 3.13 11.05 4.26
N LEU A 152 3.17 11.47 3.00
CA LEU A 152 2.39 12.62 2.52
C LEU A 152 0.90 12.45 2.77
N VAL A 153 0.36 11.23 2.70
CA VAL A 153 -1.07 10.98 2.89
C VAL A 153 -1.50 11.24 4.34
N PRO A 154 -0.90 10.62 5.37
CA PRO A 154 -1.13 10.99 6.75
C PRO A 154 -0.99 12.49 7.01
N ILE A 155 0.12 13.11 6.57
CA ILE A 155 0.35 14.56 6.78
C ILE A 155 -0.81 15.39 6.21
N ASN A 156 -1.22 15.13 4.98
CA ASN A 156 -2.32 15.85 4.36
C ASN A 156 -3.65 15.64 5.09
N ILE A 157 -3.93 14.44 5.55
CA ILE A 157 -5.15 14.16 6.33
C ILE A 157 -5.13 14.96 7.65
N PHE A 158 -3.99 15.04 8.34
CA PHE A 158 -3.84 15.89 9.52
C PHE A 158 -4.09 17.37 9.20
N ILE A 159 -3.52 17.88 8.09
CA ILE A 159 -3.70 19.26 7.64
C ILE A 159 -5.18 19.56 7.34
N ILE A 160 -5.84 18.67 6.61
CA ILE A 160 -7.26 18.80 6.25
C ILE A 160 -8.11 18.79 7.53
N ALA A 161 -7.92 17.81 8.41
CA ALA A 161 -8.65 17.72 9.68
C ALA A 161 -8.46 18.96 10.56
N PHE A 162 -7.23 19.46 10.68
CA PHE A 162 -6.94 20.70 11.40
C PHE A 162 -7.68 21.90 10.78
N THR A 163 -7.69 22.01 9.46
CA THR A 163 -8.38 23.08 8.74
C THR A 163 -9.90 23.01 8.98
N ILE A 164 -10.50 21.83 8.92
CA ILE A 164 -11.92 21.62 9.22
C ILE A 164 -12.23 22.06 10.65
N ILE A 165 -11.49 21.55 11.64
CA ILE A 165 -11.73 21.85 13.05
C ILE A 165 -11.58 23.35 13.32
N ARG A 166 -10.53 23.98 12.78
CA ARG A 166 -10.32 25.44 12.92
C ARG A 166 -11.48 26.24 12.32
N GLU A 167 -11.94 25.88 11.12
CA GLU A 167 -13.08 26.55 10.50
C GLU A 167 -14.35 26.42 11.34
N LYS A 168 -14.61 25.24 11.89
CA LYS A 168 -15.78 25.03 12.77
C LYS A 168 -15.68 25.81 14.07
N ILE A 169 -14.49 25.94 14.66
CA ILE A 169 -14.29 26.83 15.82
C ILE A 169 -14.57 28.29 15.44
N LYS A 170 -14.07 28.77 14.30
CA LYS A 170 -14.35 30.15 13.84
C LYS A 170 -15.83 30.39 13.56
N GLU A 171 -16.50 29.46 12.87
CA GLU A 171 -17.94 29.54 12.60
C GLU A 171 -18.76 29.64 13.89
N TRP A 172 -18.33 28.93 14.93
CA TRP A 172 -18.96 29.01 16.25
C TRP A 172 -18.69 30.34 16.97
N CYS A 173 -17.45 30.79 17.02
CA CYS A 173 -17.08 32.03 17.73
C CYS A 173 -17.72 33.29 17.15
N ASN A 174 -18.01 33.29 15.85
CA ASN A 174 -18.53 34.47 15.15
C ASN A 174 -20.06 34.62 15.25
N ASP A 175 -20.76 33.71 15.94
CA ASP A 175 -22.21 33.78 16.12
C ASP A 175 -22.57 34.45 17.45
N GLU A 176 -23.40 35.49 17.40
CA GLU A 176 -23.88 36.24 18.57
C GLU A 176 -25.04 35.53 19.29
N PHE A 177 -25.63 34.49 18.68
CA PHE A 177 -26.85 33.81 19.16
C PHE A 177 -26.68 32.74 20.24
N HIS A 178 -25.54 32.68 20.95
CA HIS A 178 -25.30 31.69 22.01
C HIS A 178 -26.08 31.95 23.32
N GLU A 179 -27.29 32.52 23.23
CA GLU A 179 -28.14 32.76 24.40
C GLU A 179 -28.71 31.45 24.97
N ASP A 180 -28.46 31.23 26.26
CA ASP A 180 -28.84 30.11 27.14
C ASP A 180 -30.35 29.71 27.12
N LYS A 181 -31.22 30.43 26.42
CA LYS A 181 -32.68 30.36 26.60
C LYS A 181 -33.39 29.25 25.83
N ILE A 182 -32.76 28.64 24.83
CA ILE A 182 -33.48 27.79 23.85
C ILE A 182 -33.31 26.28 24.12
N TYR A 183 -32.31 25.86 24.88
CA TYR A 183 -31.92 24.45 24.91
C TYR A 183 -32.20 23.73 26.24
N GLY A 184 -33.00 22.66 26.16
CA GLY A 184 -33.15 21.64 27.21
C GLY A 184 -34.47 21.70 27.99
N LYS A 185 -35.25 20.60 27.98
CA LYS A 185 -36.44 20.45 28.83
C LYS A 185 -36.10 20.02 30.27
N SER A 186 -34.96 19.36 30.51
CA SER A 186 -34.54 18.86 31.84
C SER A 186 -33.35 19.63 32.44
N PRO A 187 -33.25 19.74 33.78
CA PRO A 187 -32.19 20.49 34.45
C PRO A 187 -30.78 19.95 34.18
N PHE A 188 -30.65 18.62 34.07
CA PHE A 188 -29.38 17.96 33.79
C PHE A 188 -28.86 18.27 32.39
N ILE A 189 -29.73 18.21 31.38
CA ILE A 189 -29.38 18.54 29.99
C ILE A 189 -29.03 20.02 29.86
N LYS A 190 -29.76 20.91 30.55
CA LYS A 190 -29.41 22.34 30.63
C LYS A 190 -28.01 22.54 31.21
N LYS A 191 -27.66 21.85 32.30
CA LYS A 191 -26.33 21.94 32.92
C LYS A 191 -25.22 21.51 31.95
N ILE A 192 -25.35 20.35 31.31
CA ILE A 192 -24.37 19.88 30.32
C ILE A 192 -24.25 20.85 29.15
N ASN A 193 -25.38 21.28 28.59
CA ASN A 193 -25.38 22.17 27.44
C ASN A 193 -24.77 23.54 27.77
N SER A 194 -25.08 24.09 28.94
CA SER A 194 -24.47 25.35 29.41
C SER A 194 -22.96 25.23 29.59
N ILE A 195 -22.44 24.07 30.04
CA ILE A 195 -21.00 23.82 30.14
C ILE A 195 -20.36 23.76 28.74
N LEU A 196 -21.00 23.06 27.80
CA LEU A 196 -20.53 22.94 26.42
C LEU A 196 -20.53 24.29 25.68
N ILE A 197 -21.55 25.11 25.87
CA ILE A 197 -21.65 26.45 25.28
C ILE A 197 -20.62 27.41 25.90
N LYS A 198 -20.51 27.45 27.24
CA LYS A 198 -19.56 28.32 27.96
C LYS A 198 -18.09 27.95 27.70
N CYS A 199 -17.80 26.67 27.50
CA CYS A 199 -16.45 26.18 27.18
C CYS A 199 -16.28 25.86 25.69
N SER A 200 -16.98 26.56 24.81
CA SER A 200 -17.11 26.18 23.41
C SER A 200 -15.80 26.15 22.60
N ASN A 201 -14.85 27.03 22.90
CA ASN A 201 -13.51 26.96 22.31
C ASN A 201 -12.74 25.67 22.67
N LYS A 202 -13.24 24.89 23.63
CA LYS A 202 -12.64 23.64 24.09
C LYS A 202 -13.32 22.38 23.54
N TRP A 203 -14.26 22.49 22.60
CA TRP A 203 -14.86 21.31 21.95
C TRP A 203 -13.86 20.31 21.34
N PRO A 204 -12.75 20.75 20.72
CA PRO A 204 -11.67 19.84 20.34
C PRO A 204 -11.16 19.00 21.53
N ILE A 205 -11.01 19.62 22.70
CA ILE A 205 -10.54 18.93 23.92
C ILE A 205 -11.59 17.94 24.42
N TRP A 206 -12.86 18.33 24.42
CA TRP A 206 -13.96 17.42 24.77
C TRP A 206 -14.03 16.22 23.82
N GLY A 207 -13.77 16.44 22.52
CA GLY A 207 -13.73 15.38 21.52
C GLY A 207 -12.72 14.28 21.87
N LEU A 208 -11.57 14.62 22.47
CA LEU A 208 -10.56 13.66 22.91
C LEU A 208 -11.07 12.73 24.02
N PHE A 209 -11.86 13.26 24.96
CA PHE A 209 -12.43 12.44 26.05
C PHE A 209 -13.39 11.37 25.52
N PHE A 210 -14.12 11.66 24.43
CA PHE A 210 -15.07 10.73 23.82
C PHE A 210 -14.43 9.70 22.88
N VAL A 211 -13.13 9.78 22.59
CA VAL A 211 -12.44 8.84 21.69
C VAL A 211 -12.58 7.40 22.19
N ILE A 212 -12.28 7.15 23.47
CA ILE A 212 -12.33 5.80 24.05
C ILE A 212 -13.78 5.26 24.09
N PRO A 213 -14.79 5.99 24.61
CA PRO A 213 -16.18 5.53 24.55
C PRO A 213 -16.68 5.22 23.14
N MET A 214 -16.36 6.10 22.18
CA MET A 214 -16.79 5.93 20.79
C MET A 214 -16.13 4.72 20.14
N LEU A 215 -14.82 4.53 20.36
CA LEU A 215 -14.11 3.33 19.92
C LEU A 215 -14.74 2.07 20.52
N GLY A 216 -15.03 2.07 21.82
CA GLY A 216 -15.67 0.94 22.49
C GLY A 216 -17.01 0.55 21.87
N ILE A 217 -17.87 1.53 21.53
CA ILE A 217 -19.14 1.27 20.84
C ILE A 217 -18.90 0.66 19.46
N ILE A 218 -17.96 1.20 18.68
CA ILE A 218 -17.62 0.66 17.35
C ILE A 218 -17.12 -0.78 17.47
N LEU A 219 -16.24 -1.07 18.44
CA LEU A 219 -15.72 -2.41 18.66
C LEU A 219 -16.82 -3.40 19.09
N ILE A 220 -17.74 -3.00 19.98
CA ILE A 220 -18.90 -3.83 20.36
C ILE A 220 -19.72 -4.18 19.11
N VAL A 221 -20.01 -3.20 18.27
CA VAL A 221 -20.76 -3.43 17.02
C VAL A 221 -19.99 -4.40 16.12
N LEU A 222 -18.69 -4.19 15.91
CA LEU A 222 -17.86 -5.07 15.08
C LEU A 222 -17.80 -6.50 15.62
N VAL A 223 -17.71 -6.68 16.94
CA VAL A 223 -17.75 -8.00 17.59
C VAL A 223 -19.10 -8.69 17.36
N LEU A 224 -20.22 -7.95 17.41
CA LEU A 224 -21.53 -8.49 17.05
C LEU A 224 -21.61 -8.94 15.58
N PHE A 225 -20.79 -8.35 14.69
CA PHE A 225 -20.62 -8.77 13.30
C PHE A 225 -19.50 -9.83 13.10
N GLY A 226 -18.96 -10.38 14.19
CA GLY A 226 -18.00 -11.49 14.15
C GLY A 226 -16.52 -11.09 14.06
N GLN A 227 -16.17 -9.82 14.29
CA GLN A 227 -14.76 -9.41 14.45
C GLN A 227 -14.23 -9.79 15.84
N GLU A 228 -12.92 -10.01 15.93
CA GLU A 228 -12.27 -10.23 17.23
C GLU A 228 -12.25 -8.94 18.06
N PRO A 229 -12.45 -9.00 19.39
CA PRO A 229 -12.48 -7.81 20.25
C PRO A 229 -11.14 -7.06 20.28
N ASP A 230 -10.03 -7.76 20.01
CA ASP A 230 -8.67 -7.24 19.94
C ASP A 230 -8.18 -7.03 18.50
N ALA A 231 -9.06 -7.14 17.48
CA ALA A 231 -8.72 -7.02 16.06
C ALA A 231 -8.00 -5.69 15.74
N ILE A 232 -8.38 -4.58 16.40
CA ILE A 232 -7.74 -3.27 16.19
C ILE A 232 -6.28 -3.23 16.64
N ILE A 233 -5.91 -4.05 17.64
CA ILE A 233 -4.53 -4.17 18.14
C ILE A 233 -3.77 -5.14 17.23
N LYS A 234 -4.35 -6.32 17.00
CA LYS A 234 -3.78 -7.36 16.12
C LYS A 234 -3.51 -6.85 14.71
N ALA A 235 -4.35 -5.94 14.20
CA ALA A 235 -4.13 -5.26 12.93
C ALA A 235 -2.69 -4.74 12.76
N TRP A 236 -2.04 -4.28 13.83
CA TRP A 236 -0.68 -3.73 13.79
C TRP A 236 0.39 -4.67 14.36
N THR A 237 -0.01 -5.59 15.23
CA THR A 237 0.93 -6.44 15.99
C THR A 237 1.05 -7.87 15.46
N GLU A 238 0.02 -8.42 14.80
CA GLU A 238 0.03 -9.74 14.12
C GLU A 238 0.65 -9.63 12.71
N THR A 239 1.72 -8.87 12.62
CA THR A 239 2.53 -8.66 11.42
C THR A 239 4.00 -8.87 11.75
N SER A 240 4.84 -8.96 10.73
CA SER A 240 6.31 -8.98 10.79
C SER A 240 6.86 -7.88 9.89
N ASP A 241 8.12 -7.48 10.07
CA ASP A 241 8.86 -6.49 9.24
C ASP A 241 8.55 -5.00 9.48
N TRP A 242 7.53 -4.69 10.29
CA TRP A 242 7.04 -3.31 10.52
C TRP A 242 7.28 -2.82 11.94
N THR A 243 7.21 -1.51 12.19
CA THR A 243 7.61 -0.93 13.48
C THR A 243 6.81 -1.40 14.68
N LEU A 244 5.50 -1.64 14.54
CA LEU A 244 4.65 -2.12 15.64
C LEU A 244 4.46 -3.65 15.64
N SER A 245 5.15 -4.35 14.72
CA SER A 245 5.08 -5.81 14.60
C SER A 245 5.59 -6.50 15.85
N LEU A 246 4.88 -7.55 16.30
CA LEU A 246 5.29 -8.39 17.42
C LEU A 246 5.63 -9.82 17.00
N LYS A 247 5.53 -10.16 15.71
CA LYS A 247 5.85 -11.49 15.19
C LYS A 247 7.20 -11.52 14.50
N GLU A 248 7.84 -12.68 14.60
CA GLU A 248 9.07 -13.00 13.87
C GLU A 248 8.71 -13.92 12.71
N ALA A 249 8.94 -13.45 11.48
CA ALA A 249 8.75 -14.24 10.28
C ALA A 249 9.96 -15.14 9.98
N PRO A 250 9.78 -16.22 9.20
CA PRO A 250 10.90 -16.98 8.63
C PRO A 250 11.86 -16.06 7.86
N GLN A 251 13.17 -16.33 7.95
CA GLN A 251 14.16 -15.57 7.17
C GLN A 251 13.90 -15.72 5.67
N ASN A 252 13.97 -14.62 4.93
CA ASN A 252 13.83 -14.65 3.48
C ASN A 252 14.89 -15.55 2.85
N LEU A 253 14.46 -16.49 2.01
CA LEU A 253 15.38 -17.38 1.31
C LEU A 253 15.89 -16.71 0.01
N PRO A 254 17.18 -16.82 -0.30
CA PRO A 254 17.70 -16.36 -1.58
C PRO A 254 17.16 -17.24 -2.70
N MET A 255 16.59 -16.63 -3.75
CA MET A 255 16.23 -17.36 -4.96
C MET A 255 17.43 -17.37 -5.94
N ASP A 256 17.76 -18.56 -6.44
CA ASP A 256 19.02 -18.87 -7.12
C ASP A 256 19.40 -17.91 -8.29
N ASN A 257 20.70 -17.64 -8.44
CA ASN A 257 21.31 -16.52 -9.18
C ASN A 257 21.33 -16.67 -10.73
N HIS A 258 20.42 -17.45 -11.31
CA HIS A 258 20.31 -17.56 -12.76
C HIS A 258 19.22 -16.64 -13.28
N TYR A 259 19.58 -15.62 -14.06
CA TYR A 259 18.72 -14.59 -14.64
C TYR A 259 17.30 -15.06 -15.00
N LEU A 260 17.21 -16.16 -15.76
CA LEU A 260 15.93 -16.67 -16.25
C LEU A 260 15.12 -17.38 -15.17
N CYS A 261 15.79 -17.98 -14.18
CA CYS A 261 15.17 -18.49 -12.95
C CYS A 261 14.73 -17.34 -12.03
N THR A 262 15.49 -16.23 -11.98
CA THR A 262 15.14 -15.02 -11.23
C THR A 262 13.87 -14.39 -11.77
N VAL A 263 13.70 -14.33 -13.10
CA VAL A 263 12.47 -13.85 -13.74
C VAL A 263 11.30 -14.82 -13.51
N ALA A 264 11.54 -16.13 -13.66
CA ALA A 264 10.52 -17.16 -13.46
C ALA A 264 9.98 -17.20 -12.02
N ALA A 265 10.82 -16.86 -11.05
CA ALA A 265 10.48 -16.91 -9.64
C ALA A 265 10.11 -15.56 -9.03
N GLY A 266 10.74 -14.48 -9.50
CA GLY A 266 10.63 -13.13 -8.94
C GLY A 266 9.65 -12.21 -9.67
N GLY A 267 9.00 -12.62 -10.76
CA GLY A 267 7.91 -11.84 -11.37
C GLY A 267 6.54 -12.10 -10.73
N HIS A 268 5.54 -11.29 -11.07
CA HIS A 268 4.17 -11.49 -10.59
C HIS A 268 3.62 -12.84 -11.06
N ARG A 269 3.15 -13.67 -10.12
CA ARG A 269 2.69 -15.06 -10.39
C ARG A 269 1.66 -15.16 -11.52
N LYS A 270 0.75 -14.18 -11.63
CA LYS A 270 -0.28 -14.12 -12.70
C LYS A 270 0.34 -13.94 -14.09
N LEU A 271 1.47 -13.26 -14.20
CA LEU A 271 2.18 -13.00 -15.45
C LEU A 271 3.16 -14.14 -15.77
N VAL A 272 4.07 -14.45 -14.85
CA VAL A 272 5.18 -15.39 -15.11
C VAL A 272 4.76 -16.86 -15.04
N LYS A 273 3.60 -17.15 -14.45
CA LYS A 273 2.92 -18.46 -14.42
C LYS A 273 3.87 -19.62 -14.06
N PRO A 274 4.33 -19.69 -12.80
CA PRO A 274 5.15 -20.80 -12.33
C PRO A 274 4.38 -22.13 -12.45
N ILE A 275 5.08 -23.20 -12.84
CA ILE A 275 4.50 -24.52 -13.12
C ILE A 275 4.78 -25.48 -11.98
N ARG A 276 6.05 -25.64 -11.61
CA ARG A 276 6.50 -26.59 -10.57
C ARG A 276 7.82 -26.14 -9.94
N MET A 277 8.24 -26.85 -8.90
CA MET A 277 9.62 -26.79 -8.42
C MET A 277 10.51 -27.71 -9.27
N GLY A 278 11.70 -27.22 -9.61
CA GLY A 278 12.78 -27.97 -10.24
C GLY A 278 14.05 -27.95 -9.39
N GLU A 279 15.08 -28.63 -9.86
CA GLU A 279 16.39 -28.69 -9.20
C GLU A 279 17.50 -28.28 -10.17
N ARG A 280 18.41 -27.42 -9.72
CA ARG A 280 19.60 -26.98 -10.45
C ARG A 280 20.77 -26.88 -9.49
N HIS A 281 21.87 -27.57 -9.78
CA HIS A 281 23.08 -27.60 -8.94
C HIS A 281 22.79 -27.90 -7.45
N GLY A 282 21.81 -28.76 -7.15
CA GLY A 282 21.41 -29.10 -5.77
C GLY A 282 20.50 -28.09 -5.08
N HIS A 283 20.10 -27.00 -5.76
CA HIS A 283 19.19 -25.99 -5.24
C HIS A 283 17.79 -26.11 -5.87
N ARG A 284 16.76 -25.89 -5.05
CA ARG A 284 15.37 -25.84 -5.52
C ARG A 284 15.12 -24.52 -6.24
N ILE A 285 14.56 -24.60 -7.45
CA ILE A 285 14.21 -23.44 -8.27
C ILE A 285 12.73 -23.50 -8.67
N ILE A 286 12.07 -22.34 -8.76
CA ILE A 286 10.73 -22.25 -9.38
C ILE A 286 10.93 -22.27 -10.90
N VAL A 287 10.22 -23.17 -11.58
CA VAL A 287 10.27 -23.27 -13.04
C VAL A 287 8.97 -22.82 -13.68
N ASN A 288 9.09 -22.06 -14.76
CA ASN A 288 7.99 -21.71 -15.65
C ASN A 288 8.30 -22.19 -17.08
N ARG A 289 7.32 -22.12 -17.99
CA ARG A 289 7.48 -22.63 -19.36
C ARG A 289 8.63 -21.97 -20.13
N GLN A 290 8.78 -20.65 -19.98
CA GLN A 290 9.80 -19.87 -20.67
C GLN A 290 11.21 -20.33 -20.29
N LEU A 291 11.44 -20.61 -19.00
CA LEU A 291 12.70 -21.16 -18.50
C LEU A 291 13.00 -22.55 -19.08
N LEU A 292 12.00 -23.44 -19.11
CA LEU A 292 12.16 -24.79 -19.64
C LEU A 292 12.54 -24.76 -21.14
N ILE A 293 11.91 -23.88 -21.92
CA ILE A 293 12.18 -23.72 -23.35
C ILE A 293 13.60 -23.19 -23.58
N ALA A 294 14.01 -22.15 -22.86
CA ALA A 294 15.34 -21.59 -23.01
C ALA A 294 16.44 -22.61 -22.65
N ASN A 295 16.24 -23.40 -21.60
CA ASN A 295 17.20 -24.45 -21.22
C ASN A 295 17.22 -25.61 -22.23
N ALA A 296 16.06 -26.00 -22.76
CA ALA A 296 15.99 -27.00 -23.82
C ALA A 296 16.70 -26.54 -25.11
N PHE A 297 16.55 -25.26 -25.47
CA PHE A 297 17.26 -24.66 -26.59
C PHE A 297 18.77 -24.60 -26.34
N GLU A 298 19.20 -24.21 -25.14
CA GLU A 298 20.61 -24.20 -24.75
C GLU A 298 21.23 -25.61 -24.88
N ASN A 299 20.55 -26.66 -24.40
CA ASN A 299 21.00 -28.05 -24.57
C ASN A 299 21.16 -28.44 -26.05
N ILE A 300 20.25 -28.02 -26.94
CA ILE A 300 20.37 -28.29 -28.38
C ILE A 300 21.58 -27.55 -28.97
N LEU A 301 21.81 -26.30 -28.58
CA LEU A 301 22.97 -25.53 -29.03
C LEU A 301 24.29 -26.18 -28.58
N GLU A 302 24.34 -26.70 -27.36
CA GLU A 302 25.48 -27.43 -26.82
C GLU A 302 25.75 -28.72 -27.61
N GLU A 303 24.70 -29.51 -27.89
CA GLU A 303 24.79 -30.75 -28.66
C GLU A 303 25.21 -30.52 -30.13
N LYS A 304 24.59 -29.55 -30.81
CA LYS A 304 24.74 -29.36 -32.26
C LYS A 304 25.84 -28.39 -32.64
N THR A 305 26.13 -27.40 -31.80
CA THR A 305 27.06 -26.29 -32.11
C THR A 305 27.92 -25.90 -30.90
N PRO A 306 28.74 -26.80 -30.34
CA PRO A 306 29.42 -26.61 -29.05
C PRO A 306 30.40 -25.43 -29.00
N ARG A 307 30.97 -25.03 -30.15
CA ARG A 307 31.85 -23.84 -30.24
C ARG A 307 31.04 -22.54 -30.15
N PHE A 308 29.89 -22.50 -30.82
CA PHE A 308 28.99 -21.35 -30.81
C PHE A 308 28.29 -21.20 -29.45
N HIS A 309 27.85 -22.32 -28.86
CA HIS A 309 27.33 -22.37 -27.50
C HIS A 309 28.30 -21.76 -26.49
N ARG A 310 29.58 -22.14 -26.52
CA ARG A 310 30.61 -21.55 -25.65
C ARG A 310 30.77 -20.04 -25.81
N SER A 311 30.67 -19.51 -27.03
CA SER A 311 30.71 -18.06 -27.28
C SER A 311 29.49 -17.35 -26.72
N ILE A 312 28.29 -17.90 -26.92
CA ILE A 312 27.05 -17.36 -26.32
C ILE A 312 27.12 -17.41 -24.80
N ARG A 313 27.59 -18.53 -24.23
CA ARG A 313 27.74 -18.71 -22.78
C ARG A 313 28.71 -17.70 -22.19
N SER A 314 29.85 -17.46 -22.84
CA SER A 314 30.83 -16.45 -22.41
C SER A 314 30.27 -15.02 -22.47
N PHE A 315 29.52 -14.68 -23.52
CA PHE A 315 28.81 -13.39 -23.60
C PHE A 315 27.76 -13.27 -22.50
N TYR A 316 27.00 -14.34 -22.27
CA TYR A 316 25.96 -14.42 -21.25
C TYR A 316 26.52 -14.27 -19.83
N ASP A 317 27.60 -14.98 -19.50
CA ASP A 317 28.22 -14.88 -18.17
C ASP A 317 28.80 -13.47 -17.92
N LYS A 318 29.27 -12.80 -18.97
CA LYS A 318 29.85 -11.45 -18.88
C LYS A 318 28.81 -10.33 -18.73
N TYR A 319 27.68 -10.42 -19.44
CA TYR A 319 26.66 -9.35 -19.47
C TYR A 319 25.36 -9.71 -18.76
N GLY A 320 24.94 -10.98 -18.80
CA GLY A 320 23.70 -11.44 -18.19
C GLY A 320 23.73 -11.49 -16.67
N PHE A 321 24.85 -11.90 -16.05
CA PHE A 321 24.97 -12.01 -14.60
C PHE A 321 24.89 -10.65 -13.86
N PRO A 322 25.56 -9.57 -14.31
CA PRO A 322 25.37 -8.24 -13.74
C PRO A 322 23.92 -7.74 -13.86
N ILE A 323 23.30 -7.95 -15.04
CA ILE A 323 21.92 -7.55 -15.32
C ILE A 323 20.92 -8.30 -14.42
N ALA A 324 21.15 -9.60 -14.16
CA ALA A 324 20.34 -10.39 -13.24
C ALA A 324 20.34 -9.84 -11.81
N ASN A 325 21.50 -9.40 -11.31
CA ASN A 325 21.63 -8.78 -10.00
C ASN A 325 20.89 -7.43 -9.89
N LEU A 326 20.80 -6.68 -10.99
CA LEU A 326 20.03 -5.42 -11.05
C LEU A 326 18.52 -5.65 -11.11
N ILE A 327 18.07 -6.71 -11.81
CA ILE A 327 16.64 -7.02 -11.99
C ILE A 327 16.05 -7.72 -10.76
N ARG A 328 16.84 -8.54 -10.05
CA ARG A 328 16.40 -9.33 -8.88
C ARG A 328 15.75 -8.47 -7.78
N THR A 329 16.17 -7.23 -7.65
CA THR A 329 15.76 -6.34 -6.55
C THR A 329 14.35 -5.78 -6.73
N HIS A 330 13.71 -5.94 -7.89
CA HIS A 330 12.39 -5.37 -8.14
C HIS A 330 11.51 -6.33 -8.95
N LYS A 331 10.34 -6.69 -8.39
CA LYS A 331 9.34 -7.57 -9.05
C LYS A 331 8.92 -7.07 -10.43
N VAL A 332 8.77 -5.76 -10.59
CA VAL A 332 8.40 -5.11 -11.86
C VAL A 332 9.50 -5.26 -12.92
N ALA A 333 10.77 -5.21 -12.53
CA ALA A 333 11.87 -5.42 -13.47
C ALA A 333 11.88 -6.86 -13.99
N CYS A 334 11.53 -7.83 -13.13
CA CYS A 334 11.35 -9.24 -13.54
C CYS A 334 10.22 -9.38 -14.57
N ASP A 335 9.08 -8.71 -14.35
CA ASP A 335 7.95 -8.73 -15.29
C ASP A 335 8.28 -8.12 -16.66
N ILE A 336 8.92 -6.95 -16.67
CA ILE A 336 9.35 -6.30 -17.92
C ILE A 336 10.29 -7.24 -18.69
N THR A 337 11.22 -7.85 -17.97
CA THR A 337 12.16 -8.80 -18.56
C THR A 337 11.46 -10.02 -19.14
N TYR A 338 10.48 -10.58 -18.42
CA TYR A 338 9.65 -11.69 -18.90
C TYR A 338 8.97 -11.36 -20.23
N ILE A 339 8.41 -10.15 -20.35
CA ILE A 339 7.75 -9.66 -21.56
C ILE A 339 8.76 -9.50 -22.70
N ILE A 340 9.93 -8.89 -22.44
CA ILE A 340 11.00 -8.72 -23.44
C ILE A 340 11.52 -10.08 -23.95
N MET A 341 11.55 -11.10 -23.11
CA MET A 341 11.98 -12.45 -23.49
C MET A 341 10.94 -13.24 -24.28
N LYS A 342 9.68 -12.78 -24.39
CA LYS A 342 8.62 -13.54 -25.11
C LYS A 342 8.89 -13.76 -26.60
N PRO A 343 9.35 -12.76 -27.37
CA PRO A 343 9.75 -13.00 -28.76
C PRO A 343 10.89 -14.01 -28.88
N LEU A 344 11.85 -14.00 -27.95
CA LEU A 344 12.95 -14.97 -27.92
C LEU A 344 12.46 -16.38 -27.56
N GLU A 345 11.51 -16.52 -26.63
CA GLU A 345 10.86 -17.80 -26.33
C GLU A 345 10.26 -18.44 -27.58
N TRP A 346 9.60 -17.65 -28.43
CA TRP A 346 9.01 -18.16 -29.67
C TRP A 346 10.09 -18.58 -30.67
N LEU A 347 11.16 -17.80 -30.81
CA LEU A 347 12.30 -18.17 -31.64
C LEU A 347 12.94 -19.49 -31.17
N PHE A 348 13.21 -19.62 -29.87
CA PHE A 348 13.76 -20.84 -29.28
C PHE A 348 12.84 -22.04 -29.52
N LEU A 349 11.54 -21.86 -29.33
CA LEU A 349 10.55 -22.91 -29.54
C LEU A 349 10.50 -23.34 -31.01
N ILE A 350 10.53 -22.40 -31.95
CA ILE A 350 10.60 -22.71 -33.39
C ILE A 350 11.85 -23.55 -33.69
N VAL A 351 13.02 -23.16 -33.18
CA VAL A 351 14.26 -23.93 -33.40
C VAL A 351 14.16 -25.34 -32.80
N ILE A 352 13.65 -25.48 -31.58
CA ILE A 352 13.48 -26.79 -30.94
C ILE A 352 12.55 -27.69 -31.80
N TYR A 353 11.45 -27.14 -32.30
CA TYR A 353 10.49 -27.88 -33.15
C TYR A 353 11.02 -28.24 -34.53
N LEU A 354 12.00 -27.48 -35.06
CA LEU A 354 12.64 -27.77 -36.34
C LEU A 354 13.76 -28.81 -36.22
N VAL A 355 14.40 -28.92 -35.05
CA VAL A 355 15.63 -29.70 -34.87
C VAL A 355 15.42 -30.98 -34.07
N ASP A 356 14.43 -31.01 -33.17
CA ASP A 356 14.18 -32.16 -32.29
C ASP A 356 12.95 -32.98 -32.71
N SER A 357 13.07 -34.31 -32.66
CA SER A 357 12.00 -35.25 -32.96
C SER A 357 10.89 -35.32 -31.90
N LYS A 358 11.19 -34.97 -30.64
CA LYS A 358 10.27 -34.97 -29.50
C LYS A 358 10.43 -33.67 -28.69
N PRO A 359 10.08 -32.52 -29.27
CA PRO A 359 10.38 -31.20 -28.71
C PRO A 359 9.77 -30.97 -27.32
N GLU A 360 8.49 -31.32 -27.12
CA GLU A 360 7.81 -31.12 -25.84
C GLU A 360 8.35 -32.03 -24.72
N ASN A 361 8.77 -33.26 -25.05
CA ASN A 361 9.40 -34.14 -24.07
C ASN A 361 10.73 -33.56 -23.59
N ARG A 362 11.56 -33.03 -24.50
CA ARG A 362 12.83 -32.39 -24.15
C ARG A 362 12.62 -31.16 -23.26
N ILE A 363 11.55 -30.38 -23.49
CA ILE A 363 11.20 -29.22 -22.65
C ILE A 363 10.73 -29.69 -21.26
N ALA A 364 9.86 -30.70 -21.19
CA ALA A 364 9.25 -31.15 -19.94
C ALA A 364 10.26 -31.74 -18.94
N VAL A 365 11.31 -32.41 -19.44
CA VAL A 365 12.33 -33.05 -18.59
C VAL A 365 13.32 -32.07 -17.97
N GLN A 366 13.37 -30.83 -18.44
CA GLN A 366 14.30 -29.83 -17.89
C GLN A 366 14.03 -29.61 -16.40
N TYR A 367 15.10 -29.56 -15.60
CA TYR A 367 15.05 -29.32 -14.16
C TYR A 367 14.13 -30.30 -13.39
N LEU A 368 13.93 -31.53 -13.87
CA LEU A 368 13.34 -32.57 -13.02
C LEU A 368 14.26 -32.84 -11.82
N PRO A 369 13.72 -33.05 -10.61
CA PRO A 369 14.51 -33.43 -9.46
C PRO A 369 15.27 -34.72 -9.78
N THR A 370 16.55 -34.75 -9.44
CA THR A 370 17.32 -35.99 -9.58
C THR A 370 16.80 -36.94 -8.50
N SER A 371 16.21 -38.07 -8.89
CA SER A 371 15.90 -39.15 -7.93
C SER A 371 17.19 -39.49 -7.20
N LYS A 372 17.22 -39.31 -5.89
CA LYS A 372 18.21 -39.98 -5.05
C LYS A 372 17.95 -41.48 -5.05
#